data_AF-A0A7X0NHZ8-F1
#
_entry.id   AF-A0A7X0NHZ8-F1
#
_cell.length_a   1.000
_cell.length_b   1.000
_cell.length_c   1.000
_cell.angle_alpha   90.00
_cell.angle_beta   90.00
_cell.angle_gamma   90.00
#
_symmetry.space_group_name_H-M   'P 1'
#
loop_
_entity.id
_entity.type
_entity.pdbx_description
1 polymer ?
#
loop_
_entity_poly.entity_id
_entity_poly.type
_entity_poly.pdbx_seq_one_letter_code
_entity_poly.pdbx_strand_id
1 'polypeptide(L)'
;MSDIELQSAVKLMRQARENARGYADFFTWSPDRDQEELGVVRALAETLALSGEAYFDHIRIRGRGEDPPDCEAVNQLGQRVAIEVTELVDGEAIKAVKNSGNPYKWADWSITKFEESVNHLIARKDSRFPYLKDGPYQGGYTVLLFTDEPMLSKKTVELYLASIVIVEPKNIDKVFLLLSYDPTLKSYPYFTLTNK
;
A
#
# COMPACT_ATOMS: atom_id res chain seq x y z
N MET A 1 -20.28 -25.14 8.25
CA MET A 1 -20.57 -23.78 7.75
C MET A 1 -22.07 -23.59 7.87
N SER A 2 -22.49 -22.63 8.69
CA SER A 2 -23.91 -22.34 8.94
C SER A 2 -24.50 -21.45 7.82
N ASP A 3 -25.82 -21.48 7.63
CA ASP A 3 -26.50 -20.63 6.65
C ASP A 3 -26.26 -19.12 6.88
N ILE A 4 -26.01 -18.72 8.13
CA ILE A 4 -25.70 -17.33 8.50
C ILE A 4 -24.31 -16.92 8.00
N GLU A 5 -23.32 -17.81 8.12
CA GLU A 5 -21.97 -17.59 7.58
C GLU A 5 -21.99 -17.54 6.05
N LEU A 6 -22.81 -18.40 5.41
CA LEU A 6 -22.97 -18.42 3.96
C LEU A 6 -23.62 -17.14 3.42
N GLN A 7 -24.69 -16.65 4.06
CA GLN A 7 -25.33 -15.40 3.65
C GLN A 7 -24.41 -14.18 3.85
N SER A 8 -23.64 -14.17 4.93
CA SER A 8 -22.65 -13.12 5.19
C SER A 8 -21.55 -13.12 4.12
N ALA A 9 -21.03 -14.29 3.76
CA ALA A 9 -20.03 -14.44 2.70
C ALA A 9 -20.56 -13.99 1.33
N VAL A 10 -21.79 -14.39 0.96
CA VAL A 10 -22.41 -14.00 -0.32
C VAL A 10 -22.63 -12.48 -0.40
N LYS A 11 -23.03 -11.84 0.70
CA LYS A 11 -23.16 -10.38 0.77
C LYS A 11 -21.81 -9.69 0.57
N LEU A 12 -20.77 -10.20 1.22
CA LEU A 12 -19.40 -9.67 1.12
C LEU A 12 -18.86 -9.81 -0.32
N MET A 13 -19.10 -10.94 -0.97
CA MET A 13 -18.73 -11.17 -2.37
C MET A 13 -19.45 -10.22 -3.34
N ARG A 14 -20.75 -9.95 -3.12
CA ARG A 14 -21.49 -8.96 -3.93
C ARG A 14 -20.92 -7.56 -3.76
N GLN A 15 -20.66 -7.17 -2.51
CA GLN A 15 -20.12 -5.86 -2.20
C GLN A 15 -18.69 -5.67 -2.74
N ALA A 16 -17.84 -6.69 -2.66
CA ALA A 16 -16.52 -6.69 -3.30
C ALA A 16 -16.63 -6.53 -4.83
N ARG A 17 -17.57 -7.24 -5.47
CA ARG A 17 -17.80 -7.13 -6.93
C ARG A 17 -18.37 -5.77 -7.35
N GLU A 18 -19.23 -5.16 -6.54
CA GLU A 18 -19.76 -3.81 -6.77
C GLU A 18 -18.70 -2.72 -6.54
N ASN A 19 -17.77 -2.96 -5.60
CA ASN A 19 -16.68 -2.04 -5.29
C ASN A 19 -15.48 -2.17 -6.25
N ALA A 20 -15.35 -3.30 -6.95
CA ALA A 20 -14.30 -3.52 -7.94
C ALA A 20 -14.37 -2.41 -9.01
N ARG A 21 -13.28 -1.66 -9.16
CA ARG A 21 -13.22 -0.54 -10.12
C ARG A 21 -12.91 -1.00 -11.54
N GLY A 22 -12.61 -2.29 -11.74
CA GLY A 22 -12.26 -2.91 -13.01
C GLY A 22 -10.84 -2.58 -13.50
N TYR A 23 -10.03 -2.01 -12.62
CA TYR A 23 -8.73 -1.41 -12.92
C TYR A 23 -7.87 -1.44 -11.67
N ALA A 24 -6.67 -2.05 -11.71
CA ALA A 24 -5.78 -2.03 -10.55
C ALA A 24 -6.55 -2.51 -9.28
N ASP A 25 -7.13 -3.71 -9.30
CA ASP A 25 -7.97 -4.24 -8.20
C ASP A 25 -7.32 -5.43 -7.47
N PHE A 26 -6.06 -5.73 -7.76
CA PHE A 26 -5.36 -6.87 -7.19
C PHE A 26 -5.36 -6.80 -5.66
N PHE A 27 -5.18 -5.62 -5.05
CA PHE A 27 -5.20 -5.48 -3.59
C PHE A 27 -6.60 -5.25 -3.02
N THR A 28 -7.64 -5.13 -3.84
CA THR A 28 -9.04 -4.97 -3.42
C THR A 28 -9.64 -6.28 -2.91
N TRP A 29 -9.02 -6.85 -1.88
CA TRP A 29 -9.38 -8.12 -1.26
C TRP A 29 -10.63 -8.03 -0.39
N SER A 30 -10.96 -6.82 0.07
CA SER A 30 -12.06 -6.58 1.00
C SER A 30 -12.79 -5.28 0.65
N PRO A 31 -14.13 -5.22 0.78
CA PRO A 31 -14.86 -3.95 0.73
C PRO A 31 -14.55 -3.07 1.96
N ASP A 32 -13.94 -3.64 2.99
CA ASP A 32 -13.43 -2.94 4.16
C ASP A 32 -11.97 -2.55 3.93
N ARG A 33 -11.75 -1.24 3.74
CA ARG A 33 -10.44 -0.64 3.50
C ARG A 33 -9.43 -0.92 4.62
N ASP A 34 -9.88 -1.01 5.87
CA ASP A 34 -8.99 -1.25 7.00
C ASP A 34 -8.39 -2.67 6.90
N GLN A 35 -9.16 -3.64 6.37
CA GLN A 35 -8.67 -5.00 6.11
C GLN A 35 -7.74 -5.08 4.89
N GLU A 36 -7.98 -4.26 3.87
CA GLU A 36 -7.08 -4.12 2.72
C GLU A 36 -5.72 -3.59 3.18
N GLU A 37 -5.70 -2.50 3.95
CA GLU A 37 -4.49 -1.90 4.49
C GLU A 37 -3.70 -2.91 5.35
N LEU A 38 -4.38 -3.69 6.21
CA LEU A 38 -3.76 -4.78 6.95
C LEU A 38 -3.17 -5.87 6.04
N GLY A 39 -3.89 -6.24 4.98
CA GLY A 39 -3.44 -7.22 4.01
C GLY A 39 -2.15 -6.79 3.33
N VAL A 40 -2.08 -5.54 2.89
CA VAL A 40 -0.89 -4.95 2.25
C VAL A 40 0.30 -4.92 3.21
N VAL A 41 0.10 -4.52 4.47
CA VAL A 41 1.18 -4.48 5.48
C VAL A 41 1.70 -5.90 5.80
N ARG A 42 0.80 -6.89 5.88
CA ARG A 42 1.18 -8.30 6.06
C ARG A 42 1.97 -8.84 4.88
N ALA A 43 1.55 -8.54 3.65
CA ALA A 43 2.26 -8.95 2.44
C ALA A 43 3.69 -8.40 2.40
N LEU A 44 3.89 -7.14 2.81
CA LEU A 44 5.23 -6.56 2.96
C LEU A 44 6.04 -7.31 4.04
N ALA A 45 5.47 -7.51 5.23
CA ALA A 45 6.19 -8.16 6.34
C ALA A 45 6.62 -9.60 5.99
N GLU A 46 5.73 -10.37 5.37
CA GLU A 46 6.03 -11.72 4.88
C GLU A 46 7.15 -11.70 3.84
N THR A 47 7.09 -10.77 2.88
CA THR A 47 8.12 -10.67 1.84
C THR A 47 9.47 -10.26 2.41
N LEU A 48 9.50 -9.28 3.31
CA LEU A 48 10.73 -8.88 4.01
C LEU A 48 11.32 -10.05 4.80
N ALA A 49 10.48 -10.82 5.51
CA ALA A 49 10.94 -12.00 6.24
C ALA A 49 11.52 -13.08 5.30
N LEU A 50 10.88 -13.34 4.16
CA LEU A 50 11.38 -14.30 3.15
C LEU A 50 12.71 -13.86 2.51
N SER A 51 12.94 -12.55 2.40
CA SER A 51 14.20 -11.96 1.93
C SER A 51 15.30 -11.92 3.02
N GLY A 52 15.02 -12.33 4.25
CA GLY A 52 15.95 -12.21 5.38
C GLY A 52 16.08 -10.79 5.94
N GLU A 53 15.16 -9.90 5.59
CA GLU A 53 15.12 -8.47 5.95
C GLU A 53 13.96 -8.18 6.93
N ALA A 54 13.59 -9.14 7.78
CA ALA A 54 12.46 -9.04 8.70
C ALA A 54 12.50 -7.72 9.51
N TYR A 55 11.53 -6.84 9.26
CA TYR A 55 11.56 -5.47 9.78
C TYR A 55 10.64 -5.25 10.99
N PHE A 56 9.41 -5.76 10.92
CA PHE A 56 8.42 -5.69 11.99
C PHE A 56 7.48 -6.91 11.98
N ASP A 57 6.79 -7.13 13.09
CA ASP A 57 5.77 -8.16 13.28
C ASP A 57 4.61 -7.65 14.16
N HIS A 58 3.75 -8.54 14.66
CA HIS A 58 2.60 -8.22 15.52
C HIS A 58 1.69 -7.08 14.99
N ILE A 59 1.45 -7.07 13.67
CA ILE A 59 0.71 -6.01 12.96
C ILE A 59 -0.74 -5.93 13.43
N ARG A 60 -1.21 -4.71 13.70
CA ARG A 60 -2.59 -4.39 14.11
C ARG A 60 -3.13 -3.18 13.36
N ILE A 61 -4.40 -3.26 12.97
CA ILE A 61 -5.18 -2.13 12.45
C ILE A 61 -5.48 -1.16 13.60
N ARG A 62 -5.40 0.14 13.34
CA ARG A 62 -5.88 1.19 14.25
C ARG A 62 -7.36 1.50 14.01
N GLY A 63 -7.76 1.63 12.74
CA GLY A 63 -9.13 1.83 12.31
C GLY A 63 -9.56 3.30 12.28
N ARG A 64 -10.71 3.59 11.66
CA ARG A 64 -11.13 4.96 11.25
C ARG A 64 -11.34 6.01 12.35
N GLY A 65 -11.27 5.64 13.63
CA GLY A 65 -11.27 6.59 14.76
C GLY A 65 -9.87 6.90 15.29
N GLU A 66 -8.91 6.06 14.96
CA GLU A 66 -7.58 5.98 15.57
C GLU A 66 -6.43 6.18 14.56
N ASP A 67 -6.77 6.37 13.27
CA ASP A 67 -5.89 6.92 12.23
C ASP A 67 -5.70 8.43 12.44
N PRO A 68 -4.46 8.96 12.29
CA PRO A 68 -3.24 8.23 11.91
C PRO A 68 -2.51 7.62 13.12
N PRO A 69 -1.75 6.51 12.98
CA PRO A 69 -1.45 5.77 11.74
C PRO A 69 -2.56 4.78 11.33
N ASP A 70 -2.53 4.28 10.10
CA ASP A 70 -3.45 3.25 9.60
C ASP A 70 -3.24 1.91 10.33
N CYS A 71 -1.98 1.52 10.47
CA CYS A 71 -1.52 0.32 11.17
C CYS A 71 -0.42 0.63 12.18
N GLU A 72 -0.26 -0.26 13.16
CA GLU A 72 0.93 -0.30 14.01
C GLU A 72 1.51 -1.71 14.07
N ALA A 73 2.81 -1.79 14.33
CA ALA A 73 3.55 -3.05 14.42
C ALA A 73 4.65 -2.93 15.49
N VAL A 74 5.38 -4.03 15.71
CA VAL A 74 6.52 -4.08 16.63
C VAL A 74 7.79 -4.40 15.84
N ASN A 75 8.85 -3.63 16.00
CA ASN A 75 10.15 -3.92 15.37
C ASN A 75 10.93 -4.98 16.16
N GLN A 76 12.08 -5.40 15.64
CA GLN A 76 12.94 -6.41 16.27
C GLN A 76 13.48 -6.02 17.67
N LEU A 77 13.40 -4.73 18.05
CA LEU A 77 13.78 -4.22 19.36
C LEU A 77 12.60 -4.16 20.35
N GLY A 78 11.42 -4.65 19.95
CA GLY A 78 10.21 -4.56 20.77
C GLY A 78 9.55 -3.17 20.77
N GLN A 79 9.95 -2.28 19.86
CA GLN A 79 9.43 -0.91 19.79
C GLN A 79 8.28 -0.79 18.80
N ARG A 80 7.31 0.06 19.13
CA ARG A 80 6.14 0.33 18.27
C ARG A 80 6.54 1.14 17.03
N VAL A 81 6.12 0.67 15.87
CA VAL A 81 6.27 1.33 14.56
C VAL A 81 4.91 1.83 14.10
N ALA A 82 4.83 3.10 13.68
CA ALA A 82 3.65 3.64 13.01
C ALA A 82 3.75 3.34 11.51
N ILE A 83 2.68 2.84 10.90
CA ILE A 83 2.64 2.49 9.48
C ILE A 83 1.44 3.17 8.81
N GLU A 84 1.72 4.03 7.85
CA GLU A 84 0.72 4.61 6.95
C GLU A 84 0.73 3.86 5.62
N VAL A 85 -0.46 3.51 5.14
CA VAL A 85 -0.66 2.79 3.90
C VAL A 85 -1.30 3.73 2.88
N THR A 86 -0.81 3.72 1.65
CA THR A 86 -1.47 4.45 0.57
C THR A 86 -1.21 3.79 -0.78
N GLU A 87 -2.23 3.86 -1.61
CA GLU A 87 -2.16 3.34 -2.96
C GLU A 87 -1.49 4.35 -3.91
N LEU A 88 -0.61 3.84 -4.78
CA LEU A 88 -0.08 4.52 -5.95
C LEU A 88 -0.87 4.04 -7.18
N VAL A 89 -1.79 4.89 -7.66
CA VAL A 89 -2.68 4.61 -8.78
C VAL A 89 -2.98 5.90 -9.53
N ASP A 90 -3.27 5.80 -10.82
CA ASP A 90 -3.73 6.92 -11.63
C ASP A 90 -5.22 7.21 -11.39
N GLY A 91 -5.47 8.29 -10.65
CA GLY A 91 -6.83 8.76 -10.39
C GLY A 91 -7.64 9.13 -11.65
N GLU A 92 -6.99 9.57 -12.73
CA GLU A 92 -7.67 9.88 -13.99
C GLU A 92 -8.05 8.61 -14.75
N ALA A 93 -7.22 7.57 -14.72
CA ALA A 93 -7.57 6.26 -15.26
C ALA A 93 -8.77 5.66 -14.52
N ILE A 94 -8.79 5.72 -13.18
CA ILE A 94 -9.94 5.29 -12.38
C ILE A 94 -11.22 6.04 -12.79
N LYS A 95 -11.15 7.38 -12.90
CA LYS A 95 -12.30 8.20 -13.31
C LYS A 95 -12.75 7.82 -14.72
N ALA A 96 -11.83 7.59 -15.64
CA ALA A 96 -12.15 7.22 -17.01
C ALA A 96 -12.88 5.88 -17.08
N VAL A 97 -12.43 4.87 -16.35
CA VAL A 97 -13.10 3.55 -16.28
C VAL A 97 -14.50 3.70 -15.68
N LYS A 98 -14.64 4.42 -14.56
CA LYS A 98 -15.95 4.67 -13.92
C LYS A 98 -16.94 5.42 -14.83
N ASN A 99 -16.46 6.42 -15.58
CA ASN A 99 -17.34 7.29 -16.37
C ASN A 99 -17.65 6.73 -17.77
N SER A 100 -16.70 6.03 -18.39
CA SER A 100 -16.85 5.55 -19.77
C SER A 100 -17.18 4.07 -19.88
N GLY A 101 -17.07 3.31 -18.79
CA GLY A 101 -17.22 1.85 -18.78
C GLY A 101 -16.21 1.12 -19.66
N ASN A 102 -15.18 1.82 -20.15
CA ASN A 102 -14.14 1.25 -21.00
C ASN A 102 -12.97 0.77 -20.12
N PRO A 103 -12.83 -0.56 -19.91
CA PRO A 103 -11.77 -1.11 -19.07
C PRO A 103 -10.38 -1.03 -19.71
N TYR A 104 -10.28 -0.59 -20.97
CA TYR A 104 -9.03 -0.52 -21.73
C TYR A 104 -8.34 0.85 -21.70
N LYS A 105 -8.90 1.84 -20.98
CA LYS A 105 -8.18 3.09 -20.69
C LYS A 105 -7.22 2.87 -19.53
N TRP A 106 -6.08 2.27 -19.83
CA TRP A 106 -5.00 2.09 -18.87
C TRP A 106 -4.27 3.41 -18.61
N ALA A 107 -3.74 3.58 -17.41
CA ALA A 107 -2.83 4.67 -17.12
C ALA A 107 -1.58 4.53 -17.99
N ASP A 108 -1.26 5.61 -18.71
CA ASP A 108 0.06 5.77 -19.27
C ASP A 108 0.97 6.31 -18.17
N TRP A 109 1.92 5.49 -17.72
CA TRP A 109 2.91 5.86 -16.71
C TRP A 109 4.18 6.28 -17.41
N SER A 110 4.44 7.59 -17.42
CA SER A 110 5.77 8.12 -17.72
C SER A 110 6.62 8.15 -16.45
N ILE A 111 7.94 8.19 -16.61
CA ILE A 111 8.88 8.34 -15.49
C ILE A 111 8.57 9.60 -14.65
N THR A 112 8.26 10.72 -15.31
CA THR A 112 7.91 11.99 -14.65
C THR A 112 6.64 11.85 -13.82
N LYS A 113 5.59 11.22 -14.38
CA LYS A 113 4.34 11.00 -13.64
C LYS A 113 4.55 10.08 -12.45
N PHE A 114 5.38 9.04 -12.59
CA PHE A 114 5.76 8.16 -11.49
C PHE A 114 6.47 8.93 -10.38
N GLU A 115 7.50 9.71 -10.71
CA GLU A 115 8.24 10.56 -9.78
C GLU A 115 7.32 11.53 -9.04
N GLU A 116 6.50 12.29 -9.76
CA GLU A 116 5.57 13.26 -9.19
C GLU A 116 4.56 12.59 -8.25
N SER A 117 4.02 11.43 -8.65
CA SER A 117 3.03 10.70 -7.85
C SER A 117 3.63 10.12 -6.56
N VAL A 118 4.82 9.51 -6.65
CA VAL A 118 5.53 8.96 -5.49
C VAL A 118 5.88 10.08 -4.51
N ASN A 119 6.50 11.17 -4.98
CA ASN A 119 6.87 12.30 -4.14
C ASN A 119 5.63 12.98 -3.52
N HIS A 120 4.54 13.13 -4.27
CA HIS A 120 3.29 13.67 -3.76
C HIS A 120 2.72 12.81 -2.61
N LEU A 121 2.68 11.49 -2.77
CA LEU A 121 2.15 10.57 -1.75
C LEU A 121 3.02 10.57 -0.49
N ILE A 122 4.34 10.53 -0.65
CA ILE A 122 5.29 10.61 0.48
C ILE A 122 5.11 11.93 1.23
N ALA A 123 5.10 13.08 0.53
CA ALA A 123 4.93 14.38 1.15
C ALA A 123 3.58 14.50 1.89
N ARG A 124 2.49 13.98 1.29
CA ARG A 124 1.17 13.96 1.92
C ARG A 124 1.20 13.18 3.22
N LYS A 125 1.80 11.98 3.24
CA LYS A 125 1.88 11.15 4.45
C LYS A 125 2.88 11.71 5.47
N ASP A 126 3.99 12.31 5.04
CA ASP A 126 4.94 12.97 5.95
C ASP A 126 4.27 14.11 6.74
N SER A 127 3.37 14.85 6.09
CA SER A 127 2.58 15.92 6.73
C SER A 127 1.60 15.43 7.80
N ARG A 128 1.33 14.12 7.86
CA ARG A 128 0.44 13.50 8.86
C ARG A 128 1.14 13.25 10.20
N PHE A 129 2.46 13.27 10.25
CA PHE A 129 3.25 12.95 11.45
C PHE A 129 2.80 13.68 12.73
N PRO A 130 2.52 15.01 12.72
CA PRO A 130 2.07 15.71 13.94
C PRO A 130 0.71 15.25 14.48
N TYR A 131 -0.05 14.51 13.68
CA TYR A 131 -1.40 14.03 14.03
C TYR A 131 -1.43 12.56 14.45
N LEU A 132 -0.27 11.88 14.49
CA LEU A 132 -0.18 10.49 14.95
C LEU A 132 -0.76 10.36 16.36
N LYS A 133 -1.77 9.51 16.48
CA LYS A 133 -2.45 9.17 17.73
C LYS A 133 -1.69 8.09 18.46
N ASP A 134 -1.82 8.06 19.78
CA ASP A 134 -1.21 7.07 20.67
C ASP A 134 0.31 6.86 20.47
N GLY A 135 1.00 7.92 20.06
CA GLY A 135 2.45 7.96 20.14
C GLY A 135 2.95 7.87 21.59
N PRO A 136 4.28 7.72 21.81
CA PRO A 136 5.33 7.75 20.80
C PRO A 136 5.54 6.42 20.07
N TYR A 137 5.95 6.50 18.81
CA TYR A 137 6.36 5.36 17.98
C TYR A 137 7.88 5.31 17.88
N GLN A 138 8.52 4.77 18.94
CA GLN A 138 9.98 4.73 19.07
C GLN A 138 10.67 3.86 18.00
N GLY A 139 9.95 2.91 17.41
CA GLY A 139 10.46 2.06 16.33
C GLY A 139 10.43 2.75 14.96
N GLY A 140 9.87 3.96 14.87
CA GLY A 140 9.86 4.81 13.69
C GLY A 140 8.49 4.98 13.04
N TYR A 141 8.48 5.80 12.01
CA TYR A 141 7.34 6.12 11.15
C TYR A 141 7.62 5.63 9.73
N THR A 142 6.82 4.66 9.28
CA THR A 142 6.95 4.01 7.97
C THR A 142 5.77 4.37 7.07
N VAL A 143 6.06 4.63 5.80
CA VAL A 143 5.04 4.73 4.75
C VAL A 143 5.16 3.53 3.81
N LEU A 144 4.04 2.87 3.56
CA LEU A 144 3.89 1.78 2.61
C LEU A 144 3.05 2.26 1.43
N LEU A 145 3.73 2.54 0.32
CA LEU A 145 3.08 2.70 -0.98
C LEU A 145 2.79 1.31 -1.55
N PHE A 146 1.59 1.08 -2.07
CA PHE A 146 1.31 -0.15 -2.81
C PHE A 146 0.69 0.16 -4.18
N THR A 147 0.91 -0.73 -5.14
CA THR A 147 0.32 -0.57 -6.48
C THR A 147 0.12 -1.91 -7.17
N ASP A 148 -0.92 -1.96 -7.97
CA ASP A 148 -1.28 -3.02 -8.90
C ASP A 148 -1.56 -2.48 -10.31
N GLU A 149 -1.02 -1.30 -10.58
CA GLU A 149 -0.92 -0.69 -11.90
C GLU A 149 -0.16 -1.64 -12.86
N PRO A 150 -0.79 -2.21 -13.90
CA PRO A 150 -0.15 -3.22 -14.73
C PRO A 150 1.09 -2.74 -15.49
N MET A 151 1.18 -1.43 -15.74
CA MET A 151 2.33 -0.81 -16.39
C MET A 151 3.54 -0.66 -15.44
N LEU A 152 3.31 -0.67 -14.13
CA LEU A 152 4.34 -0.57 -13.09
C LEU A 152 4.84 -1.95 -12.66
N SER A 153 5.31 -2.74 -13.64
CA SER A 153 6.01 -4.00 -13.36
C SER A 153 7.29 -3.78 -12.55
N LYS A 154 7.81 -4.84 -11.88
CA LYS A 154 9.10 -4.79 -11.16
C LYS A 154 10.21 -4.17 -12.01
N LYS A 155 10.36 -4.62 -13.26
CA LYS A 155 11.38 -4.11 -14.19
C LYS A 155 11.16 -2.64 -14.55
N THR A 156 9.91 -2.22 -14.76
CA THR A 156 9.58 -0.82 -15.05
C THR A 156 9.95 0.07 -13.86
N VAL A 157 9.55 -0.34 -12.65
CA VAL A 157 9.80 0.41 -11.42
C VAL A 157 11.30 0.49 -11.13
N GLU A 158 12.06 -0.61 -11.30
CA GLU A 158 13.53 -0.59 -11.21
C GLU A 158 14.17 0.47 -12.12
N LEU A 159 13.74 0.53 -13.38
CA LEU A 159 14.25 1.50 -14.35
C LEU A 159 13.90 2.94 -13.97
N TYR A 160 12.68 3.18 -13.48
CA TYR A 160 12.26 4.51 -13.05
C TYR A 160 13.01 4.95 -11.80
N LEU A 161 13.10 4.10 -10.77
CA LEU A 161 13.82 4.39 -9.54
C LEU A 161 15.30 4.69 -9.76
N ALA A 162 15.92 4.11 -10.79
CA ALA A 162 17.30 4.41 -11.16
C ALA A 162 17.51 5.83 -11.75
N SER A 163 16.44 6.53 -12.11
CA SER A 163 16.48 7.78 -12.88
C SER A 163 15.69 8.94 -12.26
N ILE A 164 14.97 8.71 -11.16
CA ILE A 164 14.19 9.74 -10.46
C ILE A 164 14.86 10.17 -9.15
N VAL A 165 14.44 11.31 -8.61
CA VAL A 165 14.82 11.75 -7.28
C VAL A 165 13.62 11.62 -6.34
N ILE A 166 13.82 10.89 -5.25
CA ILE A 166 12.85 10.84 -4.16
C ILE A 166 13.24 11.89 -3.14
N VAL A 167 12.36 12.87 -2.93
CA VAL A 167 12.58 13.95 -1.98
C VAL A 167 12.58 13.36 -0.58
N GLU A 168 13.65 13.63 0.17
CA GLU A 168 13.79 13.12 1.53
C GLU A 168 12.67 13.68 2.43
N PRO A 169 11.81 12.82 3.01
CA PRO A 169 10.76 13.27 3.91
C PRO A 169 11.35 13.78 5.23
N LYS A 170 10.63 14.63 5.97
CA LYS A 170 11.16 15.20 7.21
C LYS A 170 11.06 14.23 8.39
N ASN A 171 9.93 13.54 8.54
CA ASN A 171 9.60 12.75 9.72
C ASN A 171 9.51 11.24 9.44
N ILE A 172 9.30 10.83 8.20
CA ILE A 172 9.29 9.41 7.82
C ILE A 172 10.74 8.85 7.89
N ASP A 173 10.87 7.67 8.48
CA ASP A 173 12.13 6.93 8.60
C ASP A 173 12.36 5.96 7.43
N LYS A 174 11.28 5.30 6.99
CA LYS A 174 11.31 4.36 5.87
C LYS A 174 10.11 4.52 4.95
N VAL A 175 10.37 4.40 3.65
CA VAL A 175 9.34 4.31 2.64
C VAL A 175 9.53 3.01 1.85
N PHE A 176 8.49 2.21 1.76
CA PHE A 176 8.44 1.02 0.90
C PHE A 176 7.46 1.23 -0.25
N LEU A 177 7.77 0.65 -1.40
CA LEU A 177 6.82 0.46 -2.51
C LEU A 177 6.64 -1.04 -2.74
N LEU A 178 5.42 -1.54 -2.53
CA LEU A 178 5.02 -2.93 -2.76
C LEU A 178 4.23 -3.05 -4.06
N LEU A 179 4.60 -4.01 -4.90
CA LEU A 179 3.88 -4.34 -6.12
C LEU A 179 2.95 -5.54 -5.92
N SER A 180 1.96 -5.69 -6.81
CA SER A 180 1.11 -6.87 -6.89
C SER A 180 1.92 -8.17 -7.01
N TYR A 181 1.33 -9.29 -6.59
CA TYR A 181 2.00 -10.60 -6.57
C TYR A 181 2.58 -10.99 -7.93
N ASP A 182 3.86 -11.36 -7.96
CA ASP A 182 4.51 -11.91 -9.14
C ASP A 182 4.55 -13.46 -9.04
N PRO A 183 3.79 -14.19 -9.88
CA PRO A 183 3.75 -15.64 -9.82
C PRO A 183 5.08 -16.31 -10.19
N THR A 184 5.95 -15.62 -10.93
CA THR A 184 7.29 -16.10 -11.29
C THR A 184 8.21 -16.08 -10.07
N LEU A 185 8.13 -15.01 -9.29
CA LEU A 185 8.92 -14.83 -8.06
C LEU A 185 8.28 -15.52 -6.84
N LYS A 186 6.98 -15.84 -6.93
CA LYS A 186 6.16 -16.36 -5.84
C LYS A 186 6.17 -15.45 -4.61
N SER A 187 6.23 -14.14 -4.84
CA SER A 187 6.25 -13.11 -3.80
C SER A 187 5.68 -11.79 -4.33
N TYR A 188 5.59 -10.80 -3.45
CA TYR A 188 5.27 -9.42 -3.80
C TYR A 188 6.56 -8.62 -3.99
N PRO A 189 6.95 -8.22 -5.20
CA PRO A 189 8.15 -7.38 -5.36
C PRO A 189 8.04 -6.11 -4.52
N TYR A 190 9.12 -5.72 -3.84
CA TYR A 190 9.17 -4.48 -3.08
C TYR A 190 10.44 -3.69 -3.36
N PHE A 191 10.38 -2.39 -3.06
CA PHE A 191 11.50 -1.47 -3.10
C PHE A 191 11.55 -0.63 -1.83
N THR A 192 12.75 -0.44 -1.29
CA THR A 192 13.01 0.56 -0.25
C THR A 192 13.36 1.87 -0.95
N LEU A 193 12.53 2.90 -0.77
CA LEU A 193 12.64 4.17 -1.48
C LEU A 193 13.49 5.20 -0.73
N THR A 194 13.36 5.23 0.60
CA THR A 194 14.19 6.06 1.48
C THR A 194 14.49 5.27 2.75
N ASN A 195 15.67 5.51 3.33
CA ASN A 195 16.09 4.94 4.59
C ASN A 195 16.90 5.98 5.36
N LYS A 196 16.46 6.32 6.58
CA LYS A 196 17.23 7.15 7.51
C LYS A 196 18.01 6.31 8.51
#